data_AF-A0A2Z6UZF5-F1
#
_entry.id   AF-A0A2Z6UZF5-F1
#
_cell.length_a   1.000
_cell.length_b   1.000
_cell.length_c   1.000
_cell.angle_alpha   90.00
_cell.angle_beta   90.00
_cell.angle_gamma   90.00
#
_symmetry.space_group_name_H-M   'P 1'
#
loop_
_entity.id
_entity.type
_entity.pdbx_description
1 polymer ?
#
loop_
_entity_poly.entity_id
_entity_poly.type
_entity_poly.pdbx_seq_one_letter_code
_entity_poly.pdbx_strand_id
1 'polypeptide(L)'
;MVVLDCEYGNSSWVNQTADIQASKLMRIRSNCCLYGEPEAYGGKGRPKKHGRQFKINDESTWWPTDATVEINDPKLGLIRVSQWQQLHFKTASQQKLSLIKLERLNPKKTGEAHRPLWLIWVGEAFLSLEKVWSQYARRFGVDHWYRFALAKITLDFTFFKYTCSM
;
A
#
# COMPACT_ATOMS: atom_id res chain seq x y z
N MET A 1 6.74 12.83 5.00
CA MET A 1 6.14 11.59 4.48
C MET A 1 4.86 11.31 5.23
N VAL A 2 3.81 10.88 4.53
CA VAL A 2 2.51 10.50 5.12
C VAL A 2 2.28 9.00 4.93
N VAL A 3 1.76 8.32 5.96
CA VAL A 3 1.43 6.88 5.92
C VAL A 3 -0.09 6.71 5.93
N LEU A 4 -0.65 6.09 4.88
CA LEU A 4 -2.10 6.02 4.64
C LEU A 4 -2.62 4.58 4.50
N ASP A 5 -3.93 4.38 4.73
CA ASP A 5 -4.58 3.07 4.61
C ASP A 5 -4.98 2.73 3.16
N CYS A 6 -5.56 1.55 3.00
CA CYS A 6 -6.05 0.97 1.76
C CYS A 6 -7.11 1.82 1.05
N GLU A 7 -7.83 2.69 1.76
CA GLU A 7 -8.80 3.61 1.17
C GLU A 7 -8.13 4.63 0.24
N TYR A 8 -6.88 5.00 0.53
CA TYR A 8 -6.12 6.00 -0.20
C TYR A 8 -5.21 5.40 -1.29
N GLY A 9 -5.00 4.08 -1.27
CA GLY A 9 -4.20 3.35 -2.26
C GLY A 9 -4.89 3.17 -3.61
N ASN A 10 -5.48 4.23 -4.16
CA ASN A 10 -6.26 4.21 -5.40
C ASN A 10 -5.84 5.33 -6.35
N SER A 11 -6.20 5.18 -7.62
CA SER A 11 -5.78 6.10 -8.68
C SER A 11 -6.37 7.52 -8.55
N SER A 12 -7.58 7.64 -8.02
CA SER A 12 -8.24 8.94 -7.81
C SER A 12 -7.49 9.77 -6.80
N TRP A 13 -7.15 9.17 -5.65
CA TRP A 13 -6.38 9.84 -4.59
C TRP A 13 -4.96 10.23 -5.05
N VAL A 14 -4.29 9.34 -5.78
CA VAL A 14 -2.95 9.63 -6.32
C VAL A 14 -2.98 10.83 -7.28
N ASN A 15 -4.02 10.95 -8.12
CA ASN A 15 -4.18 12.11 -9.00
C ASN A 15 -4.54 13.38 -8.23
N GLN A 16 -5.48 13.31 -7.28
CA GLN A 16 -5.93 14.48 -6.52
C GLN A 16 -4.83 15.08 -5.63
N THR A 17 -3.82 14.29 -5.29
CA THR A 17 -2.70 14.75 -4.45
C THR A 17 -1.42 14.96 -5.26
N ALA A 18 -1.48 14.93 -6.59
CA ALA A 18 -0.30 14.97 -7.46
C ALA A 18 0.56 16.24 -7.29
N ASP A 19 -0.08 17.35 -6.95
CA ASP A 19 0.51 18.67 -6.67
C ASP A 19 1.15 18.76 -5.27
N ILE A 20 0.80 17.86 -4.36
CA ILE A 20 1.36 17.84 -3.01
C ILE A 20 2.75 17.20 -3.04
N GLN A 21 3.78 18.02 -2.81
CA GLN A 21 5.19 17.63 -2.68
C GLN A 21 5.47 16.88 -1.37
N ALA A 22 4.89 15.69 -1.24
CA ALA A 22 5.11 14.82 -0.10
C ALA A 22 5.21 13.37 -0.55
N SER A 23 6.17 12.63 0.02
CA SER A 23 6.22 11.19 -0.12
C SER A 23 5.04 10.53 0.62
N LYS A 24 4.32 9.65 -0.06
CA LYS A 24 3.12 8.96 0.41
C LYS A 24 3.40 7.46 0.41
N LEU A 25 3.28 6.83 1.57
CA LEU A 25 3.32 5.39 1.74
C LEU A 25 1.91 4.91 2.04
N MET A 26 1.31 4.13 1.15
CA MET A 26 -0.10 3.77 1.25
C MET A 26 -0.28 2.27 1.10
N ARG A 27 -1.21 1.68 1.83
CA ARG A 27 -1.61 0.30 1.58
C ARG A 27 -2.40 0.20 0.28
N ILE A 28 -2.19 -0.86 -0.49
CA ILE A 28 -2.97 -1.15 -1.69
C ILE A 28 -3.68 -2.50 -1.54
N ARG A 29 -4.83 -2.68 -2.21
CA ARG A 29 -5.55 -3.95 -2.23
C ARG A 29 -4.86 -4.95 -3.17
N SER A 30 -4.92 -6.23 -2.82
CA SER A 30 -4.27 -7.28 -3.60
C SER A 30 -4.92 -7.52 -4.97
N ASN A 31 -6.17 -7.10 -5.18
CA ASN A 31 -6.85 -7.20 -6.46
C ASN A 31 -6.60 -6.01 -7.41
N CYS A 32 -5.72 -5.08 -7.04
CA CYS A 32 -5.38 -3.94 -7.88
C CYS A 32 -4.47 -4.35 -9.06
N CYS A 33 -4.58 -3.58 -10.14
CA CYS A 33 -3.78 -3.73 -11.35
C CYS A 33 -3.02 -2.42 -11.62
N LEU A 34 -1.72 -2.55 -11.83
CA LEU A 34 -0.77 -1.51 -12.15
C LEU A 34 -0.21 -1.74 -13.55
N TYR A 35 0.48 -0.74 -14.08
CA TYR A 35 1.05 -0.78 -15.43
C TYR A 35 2.49 -0.29 -15.36
N GLY A 36 3.38 -0.93 -16.11
CA GLY A 36 4.72 -0.41 -16.34
C GLY A 36 4.74 0.70 -17.40
N GLU A 37 5.92 1.26 -17.63
CA GLU A 37 6.12 2.25 -18.68
C GLU A 37 5.89 1.66 -20.08
N PRO A 38 5.29 2.44 -21.00
CA PRO A 38 5.13 2.00 -22.38
C PRO A 38 6.50 1.86 -23.07
N GLU A 39 6.59 0.91 -23.99
CA GLU A 39 7.75 0.80 -24.89
C GLU A 39 7.92 2.06 -25.76
N ALA A 40 9.13 2.23 -26.29
CA ALA A 40 9.47 3.35 -27.17
C ALA A 40 8.47 3.46 -28.33
N TYR A 41 8.05 4.69 -28.61
CA TYR A 41 7.01 4.94 -29.60
C TYR A 41 7.53 4.69 -31.03
N GLY A 42 7.00 3.67 -31.69
CA GLY A 42 7.38 3.30 -33.06
C GLY A 42 6.82 4.19 -34.18
N GLY A 43 6.34 5.40 -33.88
CA GLY A 43 5.93 6.38 -34.90
C GLY A 43 4.53 6.21 -35.52
N LYS A 44 3.83 5.09 -35.27
CA LYS A 44 2.50 4.83 -35.85
C LYS A 44 1.37 4.97 -34.83
N GLY A 45 0.44 5.89 -35.10
CA GLY A 45 -0.81 6.05 -34.35
C GLY A 45 -0.70 6.92 -33.10
N ARG A 46 -1.49 6.62 -32.06
CA ARG A 46 -1.38 7.29 -30.77
C ARG A 46 -0.35 6.54 -29.91
N PRO A 47 0.63 7.22 -29.28
CA PRO A 47 1.54 6.57 -28.35
C PRO A 47 0.79 5.80 -27.26
N LYS A 48 1.26 4.58 -26.94
CA LYS A 48 0.71 3.79 -25.84
C LYS A 48 0.96 4.51 -24.53
N LYS A 49 -0.06 4.59 -23.67
CA LYS A 49 0.05 5.18 -22.32
C LYS A 49 0.54 4.20 -21.26
N HIS A 50 0.48 2.91 -21.56
CA HIS A 50 0.73 1.83 -20.62
C HIS A 50 1.59 0.76 -21.30
N GLY A 51 2.56 0.25 -20.56
CA GLY A 51 3.28 -0.97 -20.92
C GLY A 51 2.56 -2.20 -20.40
N ARG A 52 3.37 -3.19 -20.00
CA ARG A 52 2.90 -4.47 -19.47
C ARG A 52 2.05 -4.28 -18.21
N GLN A 53 0.97 -5.06 -18.11
CA GLN A 53 0.13 -5.11 -16.92
C GLN A 53 0.83 -5.85 -15.78
N PHE A 54 0.67 -5.33 -14.57
CA PHE A 54 1.12 -5.93 -13.32
C PHE A 54 -0.11 -6.12 -12.42
N LYS A 55 -0.60 -7.35 -12.29
CA LYS A 55 -1.74 -7.68 -11.43
C LYS A 55 -1.23 -8.19 -10.10
N ILE A 56 -1.58 -7.52 -9.01
CA ILE A 56 -1.05 -7.83 -7.67
C ILE A 56 -1.49 -9.21 -7.15
N ASN A 57 -2.56 -9.78 -7.70
CA ASN A 57 -3.06 -11.12 -7.35
C ASN A 57 -2.66 -12.22 -8.34
N ASP A 58 -1.83 -11.92 -9.32
CA ASP A 58 -1.47 -12.87 -10.39
C ASP A 58 0.04 -12.80 -10.66
N GLU A 59 0.77 -13.73 -10.03
CA GLU A 59 2.24 -13.78 -10.06
C GLU A 59 2.81 -13.97 -11.46
N SER A 60 2.03 -14.56 -12.38
CA SER A 60 2.44 -14.75 -13.78
C SER A 60 2.65 -13.41 -14.51
N THR A 61 2.03 -12.34 -14.02
CA THR A 61 2.17 -11.00 -14.59
C THR A 61 3.39 -10.25 -14.06
N TRP A 62 4.01 -10.73 -12.98
CA TRP A 62 5.12 -10.03 -12.32
C TRP A 62 6.42 -10.23 -13.10
N TRP A 63 7.23 -9.18 -13.17
CA TRP A 63 8.60 -9.27 -13.65
C TRP A 63 9.56 -9.33 -12.46
N PRO A 64 10.87 -9.59 -12.68
CA PRO A 64 11.84 -9.60 -11.59
C PRO A 64 11.76 -8.34 -10.74
N THR A 65 11.93 -8.51 -9.43
CA THR A 65 11.96 -7.39 -8.49
C THR A 65 13.18 -6.53 -8.74
N ASP A 66 13.03 -5.21 -8.65
CA ASP A 66 14.17 -4.29 -8.75
C ASP A 66 15.06 -4.35 -7.51
N ALA A 67 14.46 -4.64 -6.35
CA ALA A 67 15.18 -4.82 -5.10
C ALA A 67 14.41 -5.78 -4.18
N THR A 68 15.15 -6.59 -3.43
CA THR A 68 14.61 -7.43 -2.36
C THR A 68 15.55 -7.37 -1.15
N VAL A 69 14.98 -7.22 0.05
CA VAL A 69 15.72 -7.27 1.32
C VAL A 69 14.99 -8.18 2.30
N GLU A 70 15.73 -8.83 3.18
CA GLU A 70 15.18 -9.61 4.29
C GLU A 70 15.48 -8.91 5.61
N ILE A 71 14.45 -8.78 6.45
CA ILE A 71 14.50 -8.05 7.71
C ILE A 71 14.03 -8.99 8.81
N ASN A 72 14.82 -9.12 9.88
CA ASN A 72 14.40 -9.82 11.07
C ASN A 72 13.62 -8.86 11.98
N ASP A 73 12.29 -8.99 11.99
CA ASP A 73 11.42 -8.20 12.85
C ASP A 73 11.22 -8.89 14.20
N PRO A 74 11.45 -8.22 15.35
CA PRO A 74 11.33 -8.84 16.67
C PRO A 74 9.94 -9.44 16.98
N LYS A 75 8.87 -8.94 16.35
CA LYS A 75 7.50 -9.38 16.60
C LYS A 75 7.00 -10.35 15.54
N LEU A 76 7.37 -10.13 14.29
CA LEU A 76 6.83 -10.88 13.14
C LEU A 76 7.77 -11.98 12.62
N GLY A 77 9.03 -11.99 13.06
CA GLY A 77 10.08 -12.88 12.58
C GLY A 77 10.70 -12.39 11.27
N LEU A 78 11.18 -13.33 10.45
CA LEU A 78 11.82 -13.01 9.18
C LEU A 78 10.78 -12.52 8.15
N ILE A 79 10.97 -11.30 7.66
CA ILE A 79 10.15 -10.65 6.64
C ILE A 79 10.98 -10.43 5.39
N ARG A 80 10.43 -10.78 4.23
CA ARG A 80 10.96 -10.38 2.92
C ARG A 80 10.22 -9.16 2.40
N VAL A 81 10.98 -8.16 1.97
CA VAL A 81 10.47 -6.93 1.35
C VAL A 81 10.96 -6.89 -0.09
N SER A 82 10.03 -6.95 -1.04
CA SER A 82 10.32 -6.92 -2.48
C SER A 82 9.72 -5.68 -3.12
N GLN A 83 10.43 -5.04 -4.04
CA GLN A 83 10.03 -3.81 -4.70
C GLN A 83 9.99 -3.96 -6.22
N TRP A 84 9.00 -3.28 -6.81
CA TRP A 84 8.91 -2.99 -8.23
C TRP A 84 8.75 -1.48 -8.42
N GLN A 85 9.54 -0.87 -9.27
CA GLN A 85 9.59 0.56 -9.53
C GLN A 85 8.92 0.90 -10.86
N GLN A 86 8.75 2.20 -11.11
CA GLN A 86 8.26 2.73 -12.40
C GLN A 86 6.90 2.15 -12.83
N LEU A 87 6.03 1.93 -11.84
CA LEU A 87 4.65 1.51 -12.04
C LEU A 87 3.73 2.73 -12.00
N HIS A 88 2.51 2.60 -12.52
CA HIS A 88 1.45 3.58 -12.37
C HIS A 88 0.06 2.94 -12.42
N PHE A 89 -0.94 3.66 -11.92
CA PHE A 89 -2.33 3.26 -12.10
C PHE A 89 -2.82 3.60 -13.52
N LYS A 90 -3.84 2.86 -13.99
CA LYS A 90 -4.46 3.08 -15.30
C LYS A 90 -4.89 4.53 -15.55
N THR A 91 -5.53 5.17 -14.57
CA THR A 91 -6.02 6.56 -14.70
C THR A 91 -5.06 7.61 -14.14
N ALA A 92 -3.94 7.20 -13.55
CA ALA A 92 -2.92 8.07 -12.98
C ALA A 92 -1.55 7.81 -13.62
N SER A 93 -1.50 7.77 -14.95
CA SER A 93 -0.30 7.36 -15.70
C SER A 93 0.88 8.32 -15.59
N GLN A 94 0.63 9.56 -15.17
CA GLN A 94 1.68 10.56 -14.94
C GLN A 94 2.37 10.39 -13.59
N GLN A 95 1.72 9.67 -12.66
CA GLN A 95 2.19 9.51 -11.29
C GLN A 95 2.89 8.17 -11.15
N LYS A 96 4.23 8.21 -11.21
CA LYS A 96 5.06 7.03 -11.00
C LYS A 96 5.02 6.62 -9.53
N LEU A 97 4.99 5.32 -9.30
CA LEU A 97 4.98 4.72 -7.98
C LEU A 97 5.87 3.49 -7.92
N SER A 98 6.29 3.15 -6.70
CA SER A 98 6.89 1.85 -6.41
C SER A 98 5.88 0.96 -5.69
N LEU A 99 5.69 -0.26 -6.17
CA LEU A 99 4.97 -1.31 -5.47
C LEU A 99 5.94 -2.05 -4.54
N ILE A 100 5.47 -2.33 -3.32
CA ILE A 100 6.25 -3.00 -2.29
C ILE A 100 5.41 -4.16 -1.74
N LYS A 101 5.96 -5.36 -1.80
CA LYS A 101 5.40 -6.60 -1.23
C LYS A 101 6.13 -6.92 0.06
N LEU A 102 5.38 -7.15 1.12
CA LEU A 102 5.86 -7.56 2.44
C LEU A 102 5.34 -8.96 2.74
N GLU A 103 6.27 -9.90 2.89
CA GLU A 103 5.98 -11.32 3.12
C GLU A 103 6.61 -11.79 4.40
N ARG A 104 5.85 -12.49 5.25
CA ARG A 104 6.42 -13.17 6.42
C ARG A 104 6.83 -14.57 5.99
N LEU A 105 8.11 -14.89 6.14
CA LEU A 105 8.66 -16.19 5.72
C LEU A 105 8.38 -17.29 6.74
N ASN A 106 8.25 -16.94 8.02
CA ASN A 106 7.87 -17.89 9.04
C ASN A 106 6.38 -18.27 8.90
N PRO A 107 6.03 -19.56 8.82
CA PRO A 107 4.66 -20.00 8.70
C PRO A 107 3.87 -19.73 9.99
N LYS A 108 2.54 -19.70 9.88
CA LYS A 108 1.65 -19.67 11.04
C LYS A 108 1.82 -20.95 11.87
N LYS A 109 1.32 -20.93 13.11
CA LYS A 109 1.18 -22.14 13.93
C LYS A 109 0.38 -23.27 13.25
N THR A 110 -0.49 -22.92 12.29
CA THR A 110 -1.27 -23.85 11.48
C THR A 110 -0.52 -24.41 10.27
N GLY A 111 0.74 -23.99 10.03
CA GLY A 111 1.54 -24.37 8.87
C GLY A 111 1.30 -23.52 7.62
N GLU A 112 0.21 -22.74 7.57
CA GLU A 112 -0.09 -21.88 6.43
C GLU A 112 0.80 -20.64 6.34
N ALA A 113 1.08 -20.19 5.12
CA ALA A 113 1.71 -18.90 4.87
C ALA A 113 0.83 -17.71 5.29
N HIS A 114 1.48 -16.60 5.64
CA HIS A 114 0.78 -15.34 5.87
C HIS A 114 0.38 -14.70 4.54
N ARG A 115 -0.77 -14.04 4.51
CA ARG A 115 -1.14 -13.20 3.36
C ARG A 115 -0.15 -12.03 3.25
N PRO A 116 0.37 -11.74 2.05
CA PRO A 116 1.29 -10.62 1.85
C PRO A 116 0.60 -9.28 2.13
N LEU A 117 1.37 -8.33 2.65
CA LEU A 117 0.96 -6.93 2.75
C LEU A 117 1.51 -6.18 1.54
N TRP A 118 0.65 -5.44 0.87
CA TRP A 118 1.00 -4.65 -0.31
C TRP A 118 0.97 -3.17 0.03
N LEU A 119 2.08 -2.49 -0.25
CA LEU A 119 2.22 -1.05 -0.10
C LEU A 119 2.60 -0.42 -1.43
N ILE A 120 2.24 0.84 -1.61
CA ILE A 120 2.73 1.68 -2.70
C ILE A 120 3.42 2.91 -2.13
N TRP A 121 4.48 3.31 -2.81
CA TRP A 121 5.19 4.55 -2.56
C TRP A 121 4.99 5.52 -3.72
N VAL A 122 4.57 6.74 -3.43
CA VAL A 122 4.43 7.83 -4.40
C VAL A 122 5.20 9.05 -3.90
N GLY A 123 6.10 9.61 -4.73
CA GLY A 123 6.88 10.81 -4.41
C GLY A 123 8.39 10.61 -4.60
N GLU A 124 9.15 11.71 -4.58
CA GLU A 124 10.53 11.79 -5.08
C GLU A 124 11.58 11.19 -4.14
N ALA A 125 11.46 11.41 -2.84
CA ALA A 125 12.48 10.96 -1.88
C ALA A 125 12.17 9.55 -1.36
N PHE A 126 12.60 8.50 -2.06
CA PHE A 126 12.39 7.11 -1.62
C PHE A 126 13.21 6.76 -0.36
N LEU A 127 12.59 6.10 0.63
CA LEU A 127 13.29 5.56 1.79
C LEU A 127 13.91 4.20 1.44
N SER A 128 15.03 3.83 2.07
CA SER A 128 15.56 2.46 1.94
C SER A 128 14.49 1.43 2.31
N LEU A 129 14.46 0.28 1.61
CA LEU A 129 13.44 -0.76 1.82
C LEU A 129 13.37 -1.22 3.28
N GLU A 130 14.51 -1.29 3.96
CA GLU A 130 14.63 -1.60 5.39
C GLU A 130 13.79 -0.65 6.27
N LYS A 131 13.80 0.64 5.92
CA LYS A 131 13.07 1.66 6.67
C LYS A 131 11.58 1.66 6.34
N VAL A 132 11.17 1.25 5.13
CA VAL A 132 9.75 1.22 4.72
C VAL A 132 8.91 0.42 5.72
N TRP A 133 9.34 -0.80 6.05
CA TRP A 133 8.62 -1.64 7.02
C TRP A 133 8.51 -0.95 8.39
N SER A 134 9.65 -0.48 8.92
CA SER A 134 9.67 0.17 10.24
C SER A 134 8.74 1.40 10.33
N GLN A 135 8.63 2.18 9.25
CA GLN A 135 7.77 3.36 9.20
C GLN A 135 6.29 2.98 9.09
N TYR A 136 5.97 1.97 8.26
CA TYR A 136 4.60 1.48 8.17
C TYR A 136 4.16 0.79 9.47
N ALA A 137 5.05 0.05 10.13
CA ALA A 137 4.78 -0.67 11.38
C ALA A 137 4.35 0.26 12.53
N ARG A 138 4.87 1.50 12.57
CA ARG A 138 4.48 2.52 13.56
C ARG A 138 2.98 2.82 13.52
N ARG A 139 2.35 2.69 12.35
CA ARG A 139 0.89 2.86 12.20
C ARG A 139 0.11 1.82 13.00
N PHE A 140 0.53 0.55 13.03
CA PHE A 140 -0.15 -0.47 13.82
C PHE A 140 -0.09 -0.21 15.33
N GLY A 141 0.98 0.45 15.79
CA GLY A 141 1.07 0.94 17.17
C GLY A 141 -0.01 1.98 17.45
N VAL A 142 -0.19 2.94 16.55
CA VAL A 142 -1.22 3.99 16.67
C VAL A 142 -2.64 3.41 16.55
N ASP A 143 -2.88 2.46 15.64
CA ASP A 143 -4.20 1.82 15.46
C ASP A 143 -4.59 0.92 16.66
N HIS A 144 -3.64 0.25 17.32
CA HIS A 144 -3.94 -0.46 18.58
C HIS A 144 -4.40 0.51 19.65
N TRP A 145 -3.75 1.67 19.79
CA TRP A 145 -4.14 2.68 20.76
C TRP A 145 -5.51 3.30 20.41
N TYR A 146 -5.80 3.52 19.13
CA TYR A 146 -7.13 3.98 18.69
C TYR A 146 -8.23 2.95 18.95
N ARG A 147 -7.97 1.64 18.75
CA ARG A 147 -8.93 0.58 19.10
C ARG A 147 -9.17 0.51 20.62
N PHE A 148 -8.14 0.72 21.43
CA PHE A 148 -8.29 0.80 22.89
C PHE A 148 -8.99 2.08 23.35
N ALA A 149 -8.74 3.22 22.70
CA ALA A 149 -9.37 4.50 23.03
C ALA A 149 -10.85 4.55 22.60
N LEU A 150 -11.18 4.03 21.42
CA LEU A 150 -12.57 3.94 20.94
C LEU A 150 -13.37 2.89 21.72
N ALA A 151 -12.76 1.78 22.13
CA ALA A 151 -13.42 0.81 23.02
C ALA A 151 -13.79 1.40 24.40
N LYS A 152 -13.14 2.49 24.83
CA LYS A 152 -13.49 3.22 26.05
C LYS A 152 -14.57 4.29 25.85
N ILE A 153 -14.78 4.78 24.64
CA ILE A 153 -15.81 5.81 24.35
C ILE A 153 -17.19 5.18 24.13
N THR A 154 -17.27 3.91 23.77
CA THR A 154 -18.56 3.19 23.56
C THR A 154 -19.24 2.72 24.85
N LEU A 155 -18.94 3.32 26.02
CA LEU A 155 -19.64 3.02 27.28
C LEU A 155 -20.33 4.23 27.94
N ASP A 156 -20.31 5.41 27.32
CA ASP A 156 -21.04 6.60 27.82
C ASP A 156 -22.10 7.15 26.84
N PHE A 157 -22.82 6.26 26.16
CA PHE A 157 -24.10 6.62 25.54
C PHE A 157 -25.24 5.82 26.16
N THR A 158 -25.54 6.17 27.42
CA THR A 158 -26.80 5.80 28.04
C THR A 158 -27.86 6.77 27.54
N PHE A 159 -28.73 6.27 26.65
CA PHE A 159 -30.14 6.64 26.45
C PHE A 159 -30.55 8.08 26.83
N PHE A 160 -30.68 8.96 25.84
CA PHE A 160 -31.65 10.06 25.91
C PHE A 160 -32.80 9.73 24.96
N LYS A 161 -33.80 9.00 25.46
CA LYS A 161 -35.09 8.85 24.77
C LYS A 161 -35.87 10.14 25.00
N TYR A 162 -36.05 10.92 23.92
CA TYR A 162 -37.08 11.94 23.85
C TYR A 162 -38.46 11.27 23.82
N THR A 163 -39.34 11.64 24.75
CA THR A 163 -40.80 11.61 24.57
C THR A 163 -41.38 12.86 25.20
N CYS A 164 -41.99 13.71 24.37
CA CYS A 164 -42.72 14.92 24.73
C CYS A 164 -44.16 14.55 25.16
N SER A 165 -44.74 15.35 26.07
CA SER A 165 -46.03 15.21 26.76
C SER A 165 -47.28 15.00 25.89
N MET A 166 -48.31 14.42 26.51
CA MET A 166 -49.59 15.09 26.76
C MET A 166 -49.95 14.97 28.24
#